data_AF-A0A1S8C4Q2-F1
#
_entry.id   AF-A0A1S8C4Q2-F1
#
_cell.length_a   1.000
_cell.length_b   1.000
_cell.length_c   1.000
_cell.angle_alpha   90.00
_cell.angle_beta   90.00
_cell.angle_gamma   90.00
#
_symmetry.space_group_name_H-M   'P 1'
#
loop_
_entity.id
_entity.type
_entity.pdbx_description
1 polymer ?
#
loop_
_entity_poly.entity_id
_entity_poly.type
_entity_poly.pdbx_seq_one_letter_code
_entity_poly.pdbx_strand_id
1 'polypeptide(L)'
;DVPATPGRDLTGILTATRDAPWPACVVGGVDPADLPDPLLAEQALAAAGFVVSLELFPSAVTAHADVVLPVAAAPEKAGAYLDWEGRVRPFDATLHGTGQLSDGRVLQGVAEHLGLDLRLGSVTEVRAELMALGGAAQAPAGSPWTSRRPRCRSWPTTRPCWPPGGS
;
A
#
# COMPACT_ATOMS: atom_id res chain seq x y z
N ASP A 1 -3.28 4.94 24.09
CA ASP A 1 -2.22 5.96 24.10
C ASP A 1 -1.29 5.78 22.92
N VAL A 2 -0.98 6.88 22.21
CA VAL A 2 0.02 6.89 21.13
C VAL A 2 1.35 7.35 21.73
N PRO A 3 2.49 6.70 21.43
CA PRO A 3 3.79 7.16 21.90
C PRO A 3 4.06 8.62 21.53
N ALA A 4 4.61 9.40 22.47
CA ALA A 4 4.92 10.81 22.24
C ALA A 4 6.12 11.03 21.31
N THR A 5 7.04 10.06 21.25
CA THR A 5 8.20 10.12 20.37
C THR A 5 7.81 9.66 18.97
N PRO A 6 8.07 10.47 17.92
CA PRO A 6 7.88 10.04 16.54
C PRO A 6 8.65 8.76 16.24
N GLY A 7 8.11 7.92 15.36
CA GLY A 7 8.81 6.75 14.84
C GLY A 7 10.09 7.13 14.08
N ARG A 8 10.97 6.16 13.89
CA ARG A 8 12.17 6.32 13.05
C ARG A 8 11.75 6.50 11.59
N ASP A 9 12.48 7.34 10.88
CA ASP A 9 12.39 7.42 9.42
C ASP A 9 13.09 6.23 8.75
N LEU A 10 13.05 6.15 7.42
CA LEU A 10 13.64 5.05 6.65
C LEU A 10 15.12 4.83 7.01
N THR A 11 15.95 5.87 6.92
CA THR A 11 17.39 5.78 7.22
C THR A 11 17.64 5.37 8.67
N GLY A 12 16.85 5.88 9.61
CA GLY A 12 16.90 5.50 11.01
C GLY A 12 16.48 4.06 11.26
N ILE A 13 15.46 3.55 10.55
CA ILE A 13 15.06 2.13 10.60
C ILE A 13 16.21 1.26 10.10
N LEU A 14 16.75 1.53 8.91
CA LEU A 14 17.82 0.71 8.32
C LEU A 14 19.08 0.73 9.18
N THR A 15 19.48 1.90 9.68
CA THR A 15 20.64 2.04 10.59
C THR A 15 20.41 1.27 11.88
N ALA A 16 19.23 1.40 12.49
CA ALA A 16 18.88 0.68 13.71
C ALA A 16 18.83 -0.84 13.49
N THR A 17 18.34 -1.29 12.34
CA THR A 17 18.38 -2.71 11.96
C THR A 17 19.82 -3.17 11.86
N ARG A 18 20.67 -2.49 11.07
CA ARG A 18 22.08 -2.87 10.91
C ARG A 18 22.85 -2.96 12.23
N ASP A 19 22.62 -2.01 13.14
CA ASP A 19 23.45 -1.81 14.33
C ASP A 19 22.89 -2.52 15.58
N ALA A 20 21.64 -2.99 15.56
CA ALA A 20 21.05 -3.68 16.71
C ALA A 20 21.55 -5.13 16.82
N PRO A 21 21.59 -5.70 18.04
CA PRO A 21 22.08 -7.06 18.24
C PRO A 21 21.10 -8.16 17.75
N TRP A 22 19.79 -7.89 17.75
CA TRP A 22 18.73 -8.82 17.29
C TRP A 22 17.56 -8.07 16.63
N PRO A 23 17.81 -7.33 15.54
CA PRO A 23 16.76 -6.63 14.80
C PRO A 23 15.83 -7.64 14.10
N ALA A 24 14.55 -7.31 14.04
CA ALA A 24 13.61 -7.96 13.14
C ALA A 24 12.93 -6.90 12.27
N CYS A 25 12.68 -7.21 11.01
CA CYS A 25 11.93 -6.33 10.12
C CYS A 25 10.84 -7.07 9.34
N VAL A 26 9.76 -6.35 9.06
CA VAL A 26 8.74 -6.73 8.09
C VAL A 26 8.90 -5.79 6.89
N VAL A 27 9.07 -6.37 5.71
CA VAL A 27 9.25 -5.64 4.46
C VAL A 27 8.11 -6.00 3.53
N GLY A 28 7.52 -5.01 2.85
CA GLY A 28 6.44 -5.27 1.89
C GLY A 28 6.42 -4.21 0.80
N GLY A 29 6.50 -4.65 -0.46
CA GLY A 29 6.40 -3.78 -1.62
C GLY A 29 7.51 -2.73 -1.75
N VAL A 30 8.71 -3.02 -1.24
CA VAL A 30 9.89 -2.14 -1.31
C VAL A 30 11.03 -2.89 -1.97
N ASP A 31 11.62 -2.32 -3.02
CA ASP A 31 12.89 -2.78 -3.58
C ASP A 31 14.04 -1.97 -2.94
N PRO A 32 15.04 -2.62 -2.31
CA PRO A 32 16.23 -1.94 -1.78
C PRO A 32 16.92 -1.02 -2.80
N ALA A 33 16.88 -1.36 -4.09
CA ALA A 33 17.49 -0.56 -5.15
C ALA A 33 16.80 0.80 -5.36
N ASP A 34 15.53 0.93 -4.98
CA ASP A 34 14.76 2.17 -5.10
C ASP A 34 14.96 3.13 -3.91
N LEU A 35 15.69 2.69 -2.88
CA LEU A 35 15.91 3.49 -1.69
C LEU A 35 17.02 4.54 -1.90
N PRO A 36 17.00 5.66 -1.14
CA PRO A 36 18.03 6.70 -1.25
C PRO A 36 19.46 6.20 -1.00
N ASP A 37 19.63 5.15 -0.21
CA ASP A 37 20.90 4.47 0.03
C ASP A 37 20.69 2.94 -0.08
N PRO A 38 20.85 2.36 -1.29
CA PRO A 38 20.67 0.94 -1.50
C PRO A 38 21.69 0.08 -0.75
N LEU A 39 22.92 0.58 -0.57
CA LEU A 39 23.97 -0.16 0.13
C LEU A 39 23.64 -0.30 1.62
N LEU A 40 23.13 0.77 2.25
CA LEU A 40 22.65 0.71 3.63
C LEU A 40 21.50 -0.28 3.77
N ALA A 41 20.57 -0.32 2.80
CA ALA A 41 19.46 -1.25 2.81
C ALA A 41 19.92 -2.72 2.76
N GLU A 42 20.83 -3.04 1.84
CA GLU A 42 21.44 -4.37 1.75
C GLU A 42 22.19 -4.76 3.03
N GLN A 43 22.97 -3.84 3.60
CA GLN A 43 23.68 -4.07 4.86
C GLN A 43 22.71 -4.31 6.03
N ALA A 44 21.61 -3.56 6.08
CA ALA A 44 20.59 -3.73 7.11
C ALA A 44 19.87 -5.07 6.99
N LEU A 45 19.50 -5.48 5.78
CA LEU A 45 18.88 -6.78 5.52
C LEU A 45 19.82 -7.94 5.85
N ALA A 46 21.09 -7.85 5.46
CA ALA A 46 22.09 -8.87 5.77
C ALA A 46 22.41 -8.99 7.27
N ALA A 47 22.27 -7.89 8.02
CA ALA A 47 22.45 -7.85 9.48
C ALA A 47 21.16 -8.18 10.25
N ALA A 48 20.01 -8.24 9.58
CA ALA A 48 18.75 -8.52 10.23
C ALA A 48 18.76 -9.92 10.84
N GLY A 49 18.36 -10.05 12.11
CA GLY A 49 18.28 -11.34 12.79
C GLY A 49 17.01 -12.12 12.43
N PHE A 50 16.00 -11.44 11.89
CA PHE A 50 14.79 -12.05 11.35
C PHE A 50 14.08 -11.13 10.35
N VAL A 51 13.79 -11.63 9.15
CA VAL A 51 13.15 -10.88 8.06
C VAL A 51 11.88 -11.58 7.58
N VAL A 52 10.76 -10.87 7.63
CA VAL A 52 9.50 -11.28 7.00
C VAL A 52 9.27 -10.43 5.76
N SER A 53 9.18 -11.04 4.58
CA SER A 53 8.86 -10.34 3.34
C SER A 53 7.43 -10.64 2.87
N LEU A 54 6.66 -9.59 2.56
CA LEU A 54 5.34 -9.66 1.91
C LEU A 54 5.52 -9.48 0.41
N GLU A 55 5.39 -10.55 -0.36
CA GLU A 55 5.85 -10.59 -1.76
C GLU A 55 4.74 -10.93 -2.76
N LEU A 56 4.85 -10.33 -3.96
CA LEU A 56 4.12 -10.77 -5.15
C LEU A 56 5.00 -11.66 -6.03
N PHE A 57 6.29 -11.33 -6.12
CA PHE A 57 7.30 -12.00 -6.93
C PHE A 57 8.63 -12.00 -6.16
N PRO A 58 9.57 -12.89 -6.48
CA PRO A 58 10.91 -12.84 -5.89
C PRO A 58 11.59 -11.48 -6.10
N SER A 59 12.18 -10.94 -5.04
CA SER A 59 12.87 -9.64 -5.01
C SER A 59 14.26 -9.77 -4.36
N ALA A 60 15.03 -8.68 -4.31
CA ALA A 60 16.29 -8.64 -3.55
C ALA A 60 16.06 -8.91 -2.04
N VAL A 61 14.93 -8.49 -1.49
CA VAL A 61 14.55 -8.76 -0.09
C VAL A 61 14.32 -10.26 0.13
N THR A 62 13.74 -10.95 -0.84
CA THR A 62 13.49 -12.40 -0.77
C THR A 62 14.79 -13.18 -0.51
N ALA A 63 15.94 -12.70 -0.99
CA ALA A 63 17.24 -13.36 -0.78
C ALA A 63 17.72 -13.31 0.69
N HIS A 64 17.22 -12.35 1.47
CA HIS A 64 17.53 -12.18 2.89
C HIS A 64 16.38 -12.59 3.81
N ALA A 65 15.22 -13.00 3.25
CA ALA A 65 14.02 -13.27 4.00
C ALA A 65 14.04 -14.66 4.67
N ASP A 66 13.78 -14.71 5.98
CA ASP A 66 13.54 -15.96 6.70
C ASP A 66 12.13 -16.51 6.42
N VAL A 67 11.16 -15.60 6.25
CA VAL A 67 9.77 -15.95 5.93
C VAL A 67 9.31 -15.10 4.75
N VAL A 68 8.83 -15.76 3.71
CA VAL A 68 8.16 -15.11 2.57
C VAL A 68 6.67 -15.41 2.65
N LEU A 69 5.86 -14.36 2.76
CA LEU A 69 4.41 -14.43 2.79
C LEU A 69 3.86 -13.88 1.45
N PRO A 70 3.37 -14.76 0.56
CA PRO A 70 2.72 -14.33 -0.68
C PRO A 70 1.48 -13.50 -0.38
N VAL A 71 1.34 -12.36 -1.04
CA VAL A 71 0.16 -11.49 -0.91
C VAL A 71 -0.57 -11.33 -2.24
N ALA A 72 -1.83 -10.95 -2.17
CA ALA A 72 -2.68 -10.73 -3.33
C ALA A 72 -2.22 -9.50 -4.14
N ALA A 73 -2.13 -9.67 -5.45
CA ALA A 73 -1.92 -8.58 -6.39
C ALA A 73 -3.15 -7.66 -6.46
N ALA A 74 -3.00 -6.46 -7.01
CA ALA A 74 -4.09 -5.49 -7.08
C ALA A 74 -5.39 -6.03 -7.73
N PRO A 75 -5.35 -6.83 -8.82
CA PRO A 75 -6.56 -7.42 -9.40
C PRO A 75 -7.28 -8.42 -8.48
N GLU A 76 -6.61 -8.97 -7.48
CA GLU A 76 -7.11 -10.05 -6.61
C GLU A 76 -7.68 -9.54 -5.28
N LYS A 77 -7.53 -8.24 -4.99
CA LYS A 77 -8.00 -7.61 -3.75
C LYS A 77 -8.73 -6.32 -4.05
N ALA A 78 -9.64 -5.93 -3.16
CA ALA A 78 -10.23 -4.60 -3.18
C ALA A 78 -9.33 -3.63 -2.39
N GLY A 79 -9.46 -2.32 -2.67
CA GLY A 79 -8.64 -1.31 -2.00
C GLY A 79 -8.96 0.10 -2.44
N ALA A 80 -8.03 1.01 -2.20
CA ALA A 80 -8.05 2.36 -2.77
C ALA A 80 -6.62 2.89 -2.92
N TYR A 81 -6.42 3.77 -3.89
CA TYR A 81 -5.20 4.58 -4.01
C TYR A 81 -5.53 6.06 -3.80
N LEU A 82 -4.54 6.83 -3.36
CA LEU A 82 -4.58 8.28 -3.45
C LEU A 82 -3.96 8.69 -4.78
N ASP A 83 -4.65 9.52 -5.57
CA ASP A 83 -4.02 10.17 -6.71
C ASP A 83 -3.10 11.32 -6.27
N TRP A 84 -2.42 11.93 -7.25
CA TRP A 84 -1.48 13.01 -6.99
C TRP A 84 -2.16 14.28 -6.44
N GLU A 85 -3.48 14.43 -6.63
CA GLU A 85 -4.29 15.47 -6.00
C GLU A 85 -4.74 15.11 -4.57
N GLY A 86 -4.36 13.94 -4.07
CA GLY A 86 -4.73 13.45 -2.75
C GLY A 86 -6.17 12.93 -2.66
N ARG A 87 -6.79 12.56 -3.79
CA ARG A 87 -8.16 12.03 -3.81
C ARG A 87 -8.15 10.51 -3.74
N VAL A 88 -8.99 9.98 -2.86
CA VAL A 88 -9.20 8.54 -2.71
C VAL A 88 -9.95 8.00 -3.93
N ARG A 89 -9.37 6.97 -4.55
CA ARG A 89 -9.91 6.27 -5.72
C ARG A 89 -10.08 4.79 -5.35
N PRO A 90 -11.29 4.36 -4.95
CA PRO A 90 -11.55 2.98 -4.60
C PRO A 90 -11.53 2.09 -5.84
N PHE A 91 -11.18 0.82 -5.62
CA PHE A 91 -11.29 -0.24 -6.62
C PHE A 91 -11.71 -1.55 -5.95
N ASP A 92 -12.36 -2.41 -6.73
CA ASP A 92 -12.76 -3.75 -6.32
C ASP A 92 -11.83 -4.80 -6.93
N ALA A 93 -11.82 -6.00 -6.33
CA ALA A 93 -11.15 -7.14 -6.92
C ALA A 93 -11.81 -7.48 -8.27
N THR A 94 -10.99 -7.74 -9.28
CA THR A 94 -11.45 -8.17 -10.61
C THR A 94 -11.28 -9.68 -10.80
N LEU A 95 -10.29 -10.27 -10.12
CA LEU A 95 -10.02 -11.70 -10.11
C LEU A 95 -10.39 -12.27 -8.75
N HIS A 96 -11.18 -13.35 -8.76
CA HIS A 96 -11.79 -13.92 -7.57
C HIS A 96 -11.42 -15.40 -7.44
N GLY A 97 -11.46 -15.93 -6.22
CA GLY A 97 -11.24 -17.36 -5.97
C GLY A 97 -9.80 -17.82 -6.16
N THR A 98 -8.82 -16.92 -6.15
CA THR A 98 -7.39 -17.27 -6.31
C THR A 98 -6.77 -17.86 -5.04
N GLY A 99 -7.46 -17.74 -3.90
CA GLY A 99 -6.94 -18.14 -2.59
C GLY A 99 -5.86 -17.22 -2.04
N GLN A 100 -5.49 -16.15 -2.76
CA GLN A 100 -4.51 -15.17 -2.29
C GLN A 100 -5.11 -14.28 -1.19
N LEU A 101 -4.30 -13.99 -0.18
CA LEU A 101 -4.68 -13.11 0.93
C LEU A 101 -4.16 -11.70 0.67
N SER A 102 -4.95 -10.67 0.96
CA SER A 102 -4.42 -9.31 0.98
C SER A 102 -3.33 -9.16 2.04
N ASP A 103 -2.41 -8.23 1.81
CA ASP A 103 -1.42 -7.77 2.78
C ASP A 103 -2.05 -7.43 4.13
N GLY A 104 -3.17 -6.71 4.15
CA GLY A 104 -3.93 -6.45 5.38
C GLY A 104 -4.39 -7.73 6.10
N ARG A 105 -4.89 -8.72 5.36
CA ARG A 105 -5.29 -10.03 5.92
C ARG A 105 -4.12 -10.83 6.47
N VAL A 106 -2.99 -10.82 5.76
CA VAL A 106 -1.75 -11.48 6.22
C VAL A 106 -1.27 -10.82 7.51
N LEU A 107 -1.22 -9.49 7.55
CA LEU A 107 -0.83 -8.73 8.74
C LEU A 107 -1.79 -8.96 9.92
N GLN A 108 -3.10 -9.07 9.66
CA GLN A 108 -4.07 -9.45 10.67
C GLN A 108 -3.74 -10.83 11.27
N GLY A 109 -3.47 -11.83 10.44
CA GLY A 109 -3.13 -13.17 10.92
C GLY A 109 -1.84 -13.20 11.76
N VAL A 110 -0.82 -12.43 11.36
CA VAL A 110 0.40 -12.25 12.15
C VAL A 110 0.08 -11.60 13.50
N ALA A 111 -0.74 -10.55 13.51
CA ALA A 111 -1.14 -9.86 14.74
C ALA A 111 -1.92 -10.77 15.68
N GLU A 112 -2.88 -11.55 15.16
CA GLU A 112 -3.67 -12.50 15.94
C GLU A 112 -2.78 -13.55 16.63
N HIS A 113 -1.74 -14.02 15.94
CA HIS A 113 -0.75 -14.93 16.52
C HIS A 113 0.04 -14.29 17.67
N LEU A 114 0.23 -12.97 17.63
CA LEU A 114 0.85 -12.17 18.70
C LEU A 114 -0.16 -11.72 19.77
N GLY A 115 -1.43 -12.14 19.69
CA GLY A 115 -2.48 -11.74 20.62
C GLY A 115 -2.96 -10.29 20.43
N LEU A 116 -2.74 -9.71 19.25
CA LEU A 116 -3.14 -8.36 18.87
C LEU A 116 -4.29 -8.42 17.86
N ASP A 117 -5.16 -7.41 17.89
CA ASP A 117 -6.17 -7.19 16.85
C ASP A 117 -5.91 -5.85 16.16
N LEU A 118 -5.41 -5.91 14.91
CA LEU A 118 -5.15 -4.71 14.10
C LEU A 118 -6.40 -4.26 13.33
N ARG A 119 -7.50 -5.03 13.37
CA ARG A 119 -8.75 -4.75 12.67
C ARG A 119 -8.56 -4.58 11.15
N LEU A 120 -7.68 -5.41 10.57
CA LEU A 120 -7.36 -5.44 9.13
C LEU A 120 -8.06 -6.57 8.36
N GLY A 121 -9.14 -7.12 8.91
CA GLY A 121 -9.86 -8.28 8.37
C GLY A 121 -10.55 -8.02 7.02
N SER A 122 -10.85 -6.76 6.68
CA SER A 122 -11.49 -6.41 5.42
C SER A 122 -11.24 -4.96 5.05
N VAL A 123 -11.39 -4.63 3.76
CA VAL A 123 -11.29 -3.24 3.28
C VAL A 123 -12.31 -2.33 3.96
N THR A 124 -13.49 -2.85 4.27
CA THR A 124 -14.54 -2.11 4.98
C THR A 124 -14.12 -1.76 6.41
N GLU A 125 -13.55 -2.72 7.14
CA GLU A 125 -13.02 -2.49 8.49
C GLU A 125 -11.85 -1.52 8.46
N VAL A 126 -10.86 -1.73 7.58
CA VAL A 126 -9.71 -0.83 7.43
C VAL A 126 -10.16 0.60 7.14
N ARG A 127 -11.14 0.79 6.25
CA ARG A 127 -11.69 2.13 5.97
C ARG A 127 -12.39 2.72 7.18
N ALA A 128 -13.15 1.92 7.93
CA ALA A 128 -13.81 2.39 9.15
C ALA A 128 -12.78 2.85 10.21
N GLU A 129 -11.71 2.08 10.41
CA GLU A 129 -10.61 2.44 11.32
C GLU A 129 -9.88 3.71 10.86
N LEU A 130 -9.54 3.82 9.58
CA LEU A 130 -8.91 5.02 9.02
C LEU A 130 -9.78 6.27 9.21
N MET A 131 -11.09 6.16 8.99
CA MET A 131 -12.04 7.26 9.21
C MET A 131 -12.13 7.64 10.69
N ALA A 132 -12.12 6.66 11.60
CA ALA A 132 -12.13 6.90 13.05
C ALA A 132 -10.85 7.60 13.53
N LEU A 133 -9.69 7.29 12.91
CA LEU A 133 -8.41 7.97 13.16
C LEU A 133 -8.32 9.39 12.58
N GLY A 134 -9.33 9.84 11.82
CA GLY A 134 -9.35 11.15 11.16
C GLY A 134 -8.68 11.17 9.78
N GLY A 135 -8.44 10.00 9.19
CA GLY A 135 -7.90 9.86 7.84
C GLY A 135 -8.86 10.41 6.78
N ALA A 136 -8.31 11.25 5.89
CA ALA A 136 -8.92 11.94 4.73
C ALA A 136 -9.41 13.40 4.90
N ALA A 137 -9.36 14.02 6.09
CA ALA A 137 -9.83 15.41 6.27
C ALA A 137 -8.75 16.50 6.21
N GLN A 138 -7.46 16.16 6.30
CA GLN A 138 -6.39 17.15 6.26
C GLN A 138 -5.69 17.11 4.90
N ALA A 139 -6.23 17.87 3.95
CA ALA A 139 -5.38 18.42 2.90
C ALA A 139 -4.23 19.18 3.61
N PRO A 140 -2.97 19.06 3.17
CA PRO A 140 -1.88 19.83 3.76
C PRO A 140 -2.30 21.31 3.78
N ALA A 141 -2.19 21.94 4.95
CA ALA A 141 -2.48 23.35 5.12
C ALA A 141 -1.63 24.14 4.12
N GLY A 142 -2.26 24.67 3.07
CA GLY A 142 -1.57 25.41 2.01
C GLY A 142 -1.60 24.77 0.61
N SER A 143 -2.39 23.72 0.34
CA SER A 143 -2.58 23.27 -1.05
C SER A 143 -3.10 24.43 -1.93
N PRO A 144 -2.34 24.90 -2.94
CA PRO A 144 -2.76 26.00 -3.82
C PRO A 144 -3.86 25.55 -4.79
N TRP A 145 -4.20 24.26 -4.80
CA TRP A 145 -5.14 23.70 -5.76
C TRP A 145 -6.58 23.77 -5.24
N THR A 146 -7.16 24.97 -5.25
CA THR A 146 -8.61 25.11 -5.20
C THR A 146 -9.19 24.52 -6.48
N SER A 147 -9.80 23.34 -6.39
CA SER A 147 -10.44 22.73 -7.56
C SER A 147 -11.61 23.61 -8.04
N ARG A 148 -11.38 24.43 -9.06
CA ARG A 148 -12.48 24.88 -9.93
C ARG A 148 -12.79 23.68 -10.82
N ARG A 149 -13.96 23.06 -10.63
CA ARG A 149 -14.51 22.10 -11.59
C ARG A 149 -14.47 22.77 -12.97
N PRO A 150 -13.70 22.26 -13.96
CA PRO A 150 -13.84 22.74 -15.32
C PRO A 150 -15.26 22.40 -15.73
N ARG A 151 -16.05 23.40 -16.17
CA ARG A 151 -17.34 23.10 -16.79
C ARG A 151 -17.04 22.21 -17.99
N CYS A 152 -17.60 21.01 -18.03
CA CYS A 152 -17.55 20.16 -19.21
C CYS A 152 -18.04 21.00 -20.41
N ARG A 153 -17.15 21.31 -21.35
CA ARG A 153 -17.60 21.76 -22.67
C ARG A 153 -18.26 20.55 -23.31
N SER A 154 -19.56 20.68 -23.59
CA SER A 154 -20.29 19.73 -24.42
C SER A 154 -19.59 19.63 -25.77
N TRP A 155 -19.11 18.45 -26.11
CA TRP A 155 -18.61 18.15 -27.45
C TRP A 155 -19.79 18.14 -28.42
N PRO A 156 -19.72 18.80 -29.59
CA PRO A 156 -20.76 18.66 -30.61
C PRO A 156 -20.70 17.23 -31.17
N THR A 157 -21.76 16.47 -30.93
CA THR A 157 -21.97 15.14 -31.51
C THR A 157 -22.28 15.27 -33.00
N THR A 158 -21.29 15.09 -33.87
CA THR A 158 -21.55 14.70 -35.27
C THR A 158 -21.69 13.18 -35.34
N ARG A 159 -22.94 12.70 -35.30
CA ARG A 159 -23.29 11.34 -35.73
C ARG A 159 -23.23 11.29 -37.27
N PRO A 160 -22.61 10.28 -37.90
CA PRO A 160 -22.84 10.03 -39.32
C PRO A 160 -24.24 9.45 -39.52
N CYS A 161 -25.07 10.11 -40.31
CA CYS A 161 -26.36 9.58 -40.76
C CYS A 161 -26.10 8.55 -41.88
N TRP A 162 -26.37 7.27 -41.62
CA TRP A 162 -26.60 6.30 -42.71
C TRP A 162 -28.05 6.43 -43.18
N PRO A 163 -28.33 6.46 -44.51
CA PRO A 163 -29.70 6.44 -45.00
C PRO A 163 -30.28 5.02 -44.95
N PRO A 164 -31.58 4.86 -44.72
CA PRO A 164 -32.25 3.58 -44.89
C PRO A 164 -32.45 3.31 -46.39
N GLY A 165 -31.84 2.24 -46.91
CA GLY A 165 -32.21 1.68 -48.20
C GLY A 165 -33.43 0.77 -48.05
N GLY A 166 -34.61 1.24 -48.49
CA GLY A 166 -35.65 0.37 -49.05
C GLY A 166 -35.35 0.18 -50.54
N SER A 167 -35.73 -0.89 -51.22
CA SER A 167 -36.81 -1.88 -51.03
C SER A 167 -36.38 -3.24 -51.58
#